data_AF-A0A3S3PBW1-F1
#
_entry.id   AF-A0A3S3PBW1-F1
#
_cell.length_a   1.000
_cell.length_b   1.000
_cell.length_c   1.000
_cell.angle_alpha   90.00
_cell.angle_beta   90.00
_cell.angle_gamma   90.00
#
_symmetry.space_group_name_H-M   'P 1'
#
loop_
_entity.id
_entity.type
_entity.pdbx_description
1 polymer ?
#
loop_
_entity_poly.entity_id
_entity_poly.type
_entity_poly.pdbx_seq_one_letter_code
_entity_poly.pdbx_strand_id
1 'polypeptide(L)'
;MKNAAIAIQRWFCGQKQMQVDRLNFCEKRNATIAIQRWYRSVKLMQECRKKFLRQKNAVYKIDSFYKSHIETRAVRNQFLQKKNAAVKIQRWYRSIKISQRYRKSYFLKKNAVLKIESFYHNLVYSRKVRNEFLEQKHAAILIQRWFRRVTKLHEDHADFCRKRQATIIIQRWYRSVKLVQLTRNNYLLQKRELLKSKIEEDRADLARKNAAAVIIQRWYKNHVLLVIRRKKAALKIQKVWRGYKTRKLAFESNSKVKDVFVKVQETNSRASEQMQLGNRTSVALVKLLTYKFLNPLSNDLNSLEVTTSLSQESCKTISNEENAIKILMTVIRETNRSEPHKRILSYAVGILLNLAKFEETTEKVRSTEGIFNLILEYMKIYYKCDAIFNKLATLMFVLLSNNPQKEIVTGNVCNQKAVSWLHSKIKEEYERKKLRRRRGNRSLKFPPLWCTARNVSYEFDDRFHAIASISMYF
;
A
#
# COMPACT_ATOMS: atom_id res chain seq x y z
N MET A 1 42.60 123.67 -219.10
CA MET A 1 41.52 122.68 -218.82
C MET A 1 41.94 121.46 -217.98
N LYS A 2 43.19 120.98 -217.98
CA LYS A 2 43.62 119.80 -217.17
C LYS A 2 43.53 119.96 -215.64
N ASN A 3 43.68 121.17 -215.10
CA ASN A 3 43.77 121.38 -213.63
C ASN A 3 42.41 121.31 -212.90
N ALA A 4 41.29 121.52 -213.59
CA ALA A 4 39.96 121.48 -212.97
C ALA A 4 39.49 120.04 -212.66
N ALA A 5 39.85 119.06 -213.49
CA ALA A 5 39.43 117.67 -213.32
C ALA A 5 40.07 116.98 -212.10
N ILE A 6 41.34 117.29 -211.80
CA ILE A 6 42.09 116.67 -210.70
C ILE A 6 41.55 117.12 -209.32
N ALA A 7 41.09 118.36 -209.20
CA ALA A 7 40.52 118.88 -207.96
C ALA A 7 39.20 118.18 -207.60
N ILE A 8 38.34 117.96 -208.60
CA ILE A 8 37.05 117.26 -208.43
C ILE A 8 37.30 115.79 -208.06
N GLN A 9 38.26 115.13 -208.71
CA GLN A 9 38.62 113.75 -208.39
C GLN A 9 39.18 113.60 -206.96
N ARG A 10 40.04 114.51 -206.48
CA ARG A 10 40.54 114.49 -205.10
C ARG A 10 39.42 114.68 -204.07
N TRP A 11 38.49 115.60 -204.33
CA TRP A 11 37.35 115.84 -203.44
C TRP A 11 36.44 114.60 -203.34
N PHE A 12 36.12 113.98 -204.47
CA PHE A 12 35.28 112.78 -204.50
C PHE A 12 35.95 111.59 -203.79
N CYS A 13 37.24 111.35 -204.05
CA CYS A 13 38.00 110.29 -203.38
C CYS A 13 38.10 110.52 -201.86
N GLY A 14 38.29 111.76 -201.42
CA GLY A 14 38.32 112.11 -199.99
C GLY A 14 36.97 111.88 -199.30
N GLN A 15 35.86 112.22 -199.96
CA GLN A 15 34.52 111.95 -199.44
C GLN A 15 34.22 110.45 -199.31
N LYS A 16 34.63 109.66 -200.30
CA LYS A 16 34.45 108.21 -200.26
C LYS A 16 35.25 107.58 -199.11
N GLN A 17 36.48 108.03 -198.86
CA GLN A 17 37.31 107.53 -197.75
C GLN A 17 36.72 107.86 -196.37
N MET A 18 36.23 109.10 -196.17
CA MET A 18 35.57 109.51 -194.92
C MET A 18 34.34 108.63 -194.60
N GLN A 19 33.56 108.26 -195.61
CA GLN A 19 32.41 107.37 -195.43
C GLN A 19 32.84 105.96 -194.96
N VAL A 20 33.91 105.41 -195.54
CA VAL A 20 34.48 104.11 -195.16
C VAL A 20 35.01 104.14 -193.71
N ASP A 21 35.76 105.18 -193.34
CA ASP A 21 36.31 105.30 -191.98
C ASP A 21 35.20 105.47 -190.92
N ARG A 22 34.13 106.21 -191.26
CA ARG A 22 32.96 106.37 -190.39
C ARG A 22 32.21 105.05 -190.20
N LEU A 23 32.06 104.26 -191.25
CA LEU A 23 31.48 102.91 -191.19
C LEU A 23 32.33 102.00 -190.28
N ASN A 24 33.64 101.94 -190.50
CA ASN A 24 34.57 101.15 -189.70
C ASN A 24 34.56 101.54 -188.21
N PHE A 25 34.48 102.83 -187.89
CA PHE A 25 34.34 103.30 -186.50
C PHE A 25 33.01 102.85 -185.88
N CYS A 26 31.90 102.97 -186.62
CA CYS A 26 30.59 102.56 -186.14
C CYS A 26 30.53 101.05 -185.88
N GLU A 27 31.12 100.22 -186.73
CA GLU A 27 31.20 98.76 -186.53
C GLU A 27 31.99 98.41 -185.26
N LYS A 28 33.20 98.97 -185.10
CA LYS A 28 34.03 98.76 -183.89
C LYS A 28 33.33 99.22 -182.61
N ARG A 29 32.64 100.37 -182.65
CA ARG A 29 31.84 100.87 -181.53
C ARG A 29 30.67 99.93 -181.22
N ASN A 30 29.93 99.47 -182.22
CA ASN A 30 28.80 98.57 -182.03
C ASN A 30 29.24 97.21 -181.47
N ALA A 31 30.35 96.64 -181.99
CA ALA A 31 30.94 95.43 -181.44
C ALA A 31 31.38 95.60 -179.98
N THR A 32 32.01 96.73 -179.65
CA THR A 32 32.42 97.05 -178.26
C THR A 32 31.21 97.17 -177.34
N ILE A 33 30.15 97.86 -177.77
CA ILE A 33 28.90 97.97 -177.01
C ILE A 33 28.25 96.60 -176.83
N ALA A 34 28.27 95.73 -177.85
CA ALA A 34 27.75 94.37 -177.76
C ALA A 34 28.51 93.54 -176.71
N ILE A 35 29.85 93.57 -176.72
CA ILE A 35 30.69 92.89 -175.74
C ILE A 35 30.46 93.45 -174.33
N GLN A 36 30.38 94.78 -174.18
CA GLN A 36 30.11 95.43 -172.90
C GLN A 36 28.71 95.08 -172.36
N ARG A 37 27.69 95.04 -173.22
CA ARG A 37 26.34 94.59 -172.85
C ARG A 37 26.34 93.13 -172.42
N TRP A 38 27.00 92.26 -173.18
CA TRP A 38 27.16 90.85 -172.83
C TRP A 38 27.85 90.69 -171.47
N TYR A 39 29.02 91.31 -171.26
CA TYR A 39 29.74 91.23 -169.99
C TYR A 39 28.91 91.74 -168.81
N ARG A 40 28.23 92.89 -168.96
CA ARG A 40 27.32 93.42 -167.93
C ARG A 40 26.18 92.45 -167.64
N SER A 41 25.60 91.81 -168.67
CA SER A 41 24.54 90.82 -168.49
C SER A 41 25.03 89.58 -167.74
N VAL A 42 26.24 89.08 -168.04
CA VAL A 42 26.86 87.94 -167.35
C VAL A 42 27.16 88.29 -165.89
N LYS A 43 27.69 89.48 -165.62
CA LYS A 43 27.97 89.94 -164.25
C LYS A 43 26.68 90.08 -163.43
N LEU A 44 25.64 90.68 -164.00
CA LEU A 44 24.30 90.75 -163.38
C LEU A 44 23.73 89.35 -163.09
N MET A 45 23.85 88.42 -164.04
CA MET A 45 23.42 87.03 -163.86
C MET A 45 24.18 86.35 -162.71
N GLN A 46 25.49 86.53 -162.62
CA GLN A 46 26.31 85.99 -161.53
C GLN A 46 25.94 86.59 -160.16
N GLU A 47 25.71 87.90 -160.08
CA GLU A 47 25.27 88.56 -158.84
C GLU A 47 23.88 88.08 -158.42
N CYS A 48 22.93 87.97 -159.37
CA CYS A 48 21.61 87.39 -159.14
C CYS A 48 21.71 85.94 -158.66
N ARG A 49 22.56 85.12 -159.28
CA ARG A 49 22.80 83.72 -158.88
C ARG A 49 23.39 83.63 -157.48
N LYS A 50 24.38 84.47 -157.14
CA LYS A 50 24.96 84.54 -155.78
C LYS A 50 23.90 84.95 -154.75
N LYS A 51 23.05 85.93 -155.06
CA LYS A 51 21.95 86.36 -154.18
C LYS A 51 20.93 85.23 -153.96
N PHE A 52 20.52 84.55 -155.03
CA PHE A 52 19.63 83.38 -154.95
C PHE A 52 20.24 82.25 -154.11
N LEU A 53 21.52 81.91 -154.30
CA LEU A 53 22.18 80.86 -153.50
C LEU A 53 22.28 81.23 -152.02
N ARG A 54 22.55 82.50 -151.69
CA ARG A 54 22.53 82.99 -150.30
C ARG A 54 21.15 82.86 -149.67
N GLN A 55 20.10 83.29 -150.39
CA GLN A 55 18.72 83.16 -149.92
C GLN A 55 18.32 81.69 -149.76
N LYS A 56 18.62 80.83 -150.74
CA LYS A 56 18.38 79.38 -150.66
C LYS A 56 19.09 78.74 -149.46
N ASN A 57 20.36 79.09 -149.21
CA ASN A 57 21.10 78.58 -148.06
C ASN A 57 20.55 79.10 -146.73
N ALA A 58 20.08 80.34 -146.66
CA ALA A 58 19.43 80.87 -145.46
C ALA A 58 18.12 80.14 -145.16
N VAL A 59 17.28 79.91 -146.18
CA VAL A 59 16.05 79.11 -146.06
C VAL A 59 16.38 77.70 -145.61
N TYR A 60 17.37 77.03 -146.22
CA TYR A 60 17.78 75.69 -145.82
C TYR A 60 18.25 75.62 -144.36
N LYS A 61 19.01 76.61 -143.89
CA LYS A 61 19.45 76.68 -142.49
C LYS A 61 18.26 76.86 -141.53
N ILE A 62 17.31 77.72 -141.87
CA ILE A 62 16.09 77.92 -141.07
C ILE A 62 15.26 76.64 -141.04
N ASP A 63 15.03 76.01 -142.19
CA ASP A 63 14.28 74.74 -142.30
C ASP A 63 14.97 73.62 -141.53
N SER A 64 16.30 73.53 -141.63
CA SER A 64 17.09 72.53 -140.89
C SER A 64 17.03 72.76 -139.39
N PHE A 65 17.14 74.02 -138.93
CA PHE A 65 17.02 74.37 -137.52
C PHE A 65 15.62 74.07 -136.99
N TYR A 66 14.58 74.47 -137.74
CA TYR A 66 13.19 74.25 -137.35
C TYR A 66 12.86 72.75 -137.27
N LYS A 67 13.29 71.96 -138.26
CA LYS A 67 13.15 70.49 -138.23
C LYS A 67 13.85 69.88 -137.00
N SER A 68 15.10 70.26 -136.74
CA SER A 68 15.85 69.80 -135.56
C SER A 68 15.18 70.22 -134.24
N HIS A 69 14.64 71.44 -134.17
CA HIS A 69 13.91 71.92 -132.99
C HIS A 69 12.63 71.13 -132.72
N ILE A 70 11.85 70.84 -133.77
CA ILE A 70 10.66 69.98 -133.67
C ILE A 70 11.06 68.59 -133.19
N GLU A 71 12.10 67.99 -133.79
CA GLU A 71 12.56 66.65 -133.41
C GLU A 71 13.03 66.62 -131.96
N THR A 72 13.84 67.59 -131.54
CA THR A 72 14.28 67.72 -130.14
C THR A 72 13.10 67.87 -129.18
N ARG A 73 12.08 68.66 -129.56
CA ARG A 73 10.86 68.83 -128.78
C ARG A 73 10.06 67.53 -128.71
N ALA A 74 9.95 66.79 -129.81
CA ALA A 74 9.29 65.48 -129.85
C ALA A 74 10.00 64.47 -128.95
N VAL A 75 11.33 64.34 -129.05
CA VAL A 75 12.15 63.47 -128.20
C VAL A 75 12.04 63.87 -126.72
N ARG A 76 12.11 65.17 -126.41
CA ARG A 76 11.93 65.67 -125.03
C ARG A 76 10.54 65.33 -124.49
N ASN A 77 9.49 65.51 -125.29
CA ASN A 77 8.12 65.18 -124.88
C ASN A 77 7.96 63.67 -124.64
N GLN A 78 8.51 62.81 -125.51
CA GLN A 78 8.51 61.36 -125.30
C GLN A 78 9.27 60.97 -124.02
N PHE A 79 10.42 61.58 -123.75
CA PHE A 79 11.17 61.36 -122.51
C PHE A 79 10.35 61.79 -121.28
N LEU A 80 9.73 62.97 -121.30
CA LEU A 80 8.89 63.46 -120.20
C LEU A 80 7.68 62.56 -119.97
N GLN A 81 7.03 62.07 -121.03
CA GLN A 81 5.94 61.10 -120.93
C GLN A 81 6.41 59.80 -120.25
N LYS A 82 7.53 59.22 -120.70
CA LYS A 82 8.12 58.02 -120.09
C LYS A 82 8.51 58.25 -118.62
N LYS A 83 9.16 59.38 -118.31
CA LYS A 83 9.53 59.77 -116.93
C LYS A 83 8.29 59.91 -116.05
N ASN A 84 7.25 60.60 -116.52
CA ASN A 84 6.02 60.79 -115.76
C ASN A 84 5.29 59.47 -115.53
N ALA A 85 5.24 58.58 -116.53
CA ALA A 85 4.70 57.24 -116.37
C ALA A 85 5.49 56.42 -115.32
N ALA A 86 6.82 56.44 -115.39
CA ALA A 86 7.68 55.76 -114.41
C ALA A 86 7.46 56.29 -112.99
N VAL A 87 7.37 57.61 -112.79
CA VAL A 87 7.09 58.22 -111.48
C VAL A 87 5.70 57.82 -110.97
N LYS A 88 4.67 57.80 -111.84
CA LYS A 88 3.32 57.33 -111.47
C LYS A 88 3.34 55.87 -111.00
N ILE A 89 3.98 54.98 -111.75
CA ILE A 89 4.12 53.56 -111.40
C ILE A 89 4.89 53.39 -110.09
N GLN A 90 6.03 54.09 -109.93
CA GLN A 90 6.82 54.06 -108.70
C GLN A 90 6.02 54.56 -107.49
N ARG A 91 5.28 55.66 -107.63
CA ARG A 91 4.43 56.21 -106.57
C ARG A 91 3.32 55.22 -106.20
N TRP A 92 2.65 54.63 -107.17
CA TRP A 92 1.64 53.60 -106.96
C TRP A 92 2.21 52.38 -106.24
N TYR A 93 3.32 51.82 -106.72
CA TYR A 93 3.97 50.67 -106.09
C TYR A 93 4.43 50.97 -104.65
N ARG A 94 5.05 52.13 -104.42
CA ARG A 94 5.43 52.58 -103.06
C ARG A 94 4.21 52.70 -102.15
N SER A 95 3.10 53.27 -102.65
CA SER A 95 1.83 53.34 -101.91
C SER A 95 1.30 51.95 -101.54
N ILE A 96 1.31 50.99 -102.46
CA ILE A 96 0.93 49.60 -102.19
C ILE A 96 1.83 48.98 -101.12
N LYS A 97 3.16 49.13 -101.22
CA LYS A 97 4.09 48.56 -100.24
C LYS A 97 3.89 49.16 -98.84
N ILE A 98 3.63 50.47 -98.76
CA ILE A 98 3.31 51.14 -97.49
C ILE A 98 1.99 50.60 -96.93
N SER A 99 0.93 50.51 -97.75
CA SER A 99 -0.37 49.96 -97.34
C SER A 99 -0.26 48.50 -96.86
N GLN A 100 0.52 47.66 -97.56
CA GLN A 100 0.79 46.27 -97.15
C GLN A 100 1.51 46.21 -95.79
N ARG A 101 2.50 47.08 -95.55
CA ARG A 101 3.18 47.17 -94.25
C ARG A 101 2.24 47.59 -93.13
N TYR A 102 1.40 48.62 -93.36
CA TYR A 102 0.40 49.04 -92.38
C TYR A 102 -0.63 47.95 -92.11
N ARG A 103 -1.14 47.28 -93.14
CA ARG A 103 -2.10 46.17 -93.00
C ARG A 103 -1.49 45.02 -92.21
N LYS A 104 -0.23 44.63 -92.50
CA LYS A 104 0.49 43.60 -91.73
C LYS A 104 0.66 44.01 -90.26
N SER A 105 1.08 45.24 -89.99
CA SER A 105 1.23 45.77 -88.62
C SER A 105 -0.11 45.80 -87.87
N TYR A 106 -1.18 46.23 -88.52
CA TYR A 106 -2.53 46.22 -87.97
C TYR A 106 -2.99 44.80 -87.60
N PHE A 107 -2.84 43.82 -88.49
CA PHE A 107 -3.21 42.44 -88.19
C PHE A 107 -2.38 41.84 -87.06
N LEU A 108 -1.08 42.13 -86.99
CA LEU A 108 -0.24 41.69 -85.87
C LEU A 108 -0.75 42.25 -84.54
N LYS A 109 -1.04 43.56 -84.48
CA LYS A 109 -1.59 44.21 -83.29
C LYS A 109 -2.97 43.65 -82.92
N LYS A 110 -3.89 43.54 -83.89
CA LYS A 110 -5.23 42.98 -83.70
C LYS A 110 -5.16 41.55 -83.17
N ASN A 111 -4.34 40.70 -83.78
CA ASN A 111 -4.20 39.31 -83.35
C ASN A 111 -3.57 39.19 -81.96
N ALA A 112 -2.64 40.09 -81.60
CA ALA A 112 -2.10 40.15 -80.25
C ALA A 112 -3.19 40.53 -79.23
N VAL A 113 -4.00 41.55 -79.52
CA VAL A 113 -5.14 41.95 -78.67
C VAL A 113 -6.14 40.81 -78.51
N LEU A 114 -6.57 40.18 -79.59
CA LEU A 114 -7.51 39.06 -79.54
C LEU A 114 -6.98 37.88 -78.72
N LYS A 115 -5.67 37.60 -78.80
CA LYS A 115 -5.03 36.57 -77.96
C LYS A 115 -5.06 36.95 -76.48
N ILE A 116 -4.78 38.21 -76.15
CA ILE A 116 -4.81 38.71 -74.77
C ILE A 116 -6.24 38.67 -74.22
N GLU A 117 -7.22 39.14 -74.99
CA GLU A 117 -8.64 39.12 -74.61
C GLU A 117 -9.14 37.69 -74.40
N SER A 118 -8.84 36.78 -75.33
CA SER A 118 -9.19 35.36 -75.20
C SER A 118 -8.54 34.72 -73.98
N PHE A 119 -7.24 34.98 -73.74
CA PHE A 119 -6.55 34.50 -72.54
C PHE A 119 -7.19 35.04 -71.26
N TYR A 120 -7.51 36.34 -71.22
CA TYR A 120 -8.13 36.98 -70.07
C TYR A 120 -9.53 36.40 -69.78
N HIS A 121 -10.38 36.26 -70.80
CA HIS A 121 -11.69 35.62 -70.64
C HIS A 121 -11.57 34.17 -70.15
N ASN A 122 -10.64 33.39 -70.70
CA ASN A 122 -10.38 32.03 -70.23
C ASN A 122 -9.89 32.00 -68.79
N LEU A 123 -9.02 32.93 -68.38
CA LEU A 123 -8.52 33.06 -67.02
C LEU A 123 -9.66 33.37 -66.04
N VAL A 124 -10.50 34.34 -66.37
CA VAL A 124 -11.66 34.72 -65.53
C VAL A 124 -12.65 33.56 -65.42
N TYR A 125 -12.98 32.90 -66.53
CA TYR A 125 -13.87 31.74 -66.54
C TYR A 125 -13.30 30.58 -65.72
N SER A 126 -12.02 30.25 -65.91
CA SER A 126 -11.34 29.19 -65.15
C SER A 126 -11.30 29.48 -63.65
N ARG A 127 -11.12 30.75 -63.25
CA ARG A 127 -11.20 31.17 -61.85
C ARG A 127 -12.61 30.99 -61.28
N LYS A 128 -13.65 31.37 -62.05
CA LYS A 128 -15.04 31.16 -61.64
C LYS A 128 -15.34 29.68 -61.40
N VAL A 129 -15.06 28.82 -62.38
CA VAL A 129 -15.26 27.37 -62.27
C VAL A 129 -14.46 26.77 -61.12
N ARG A 130 -13.22 27.21 -60.92
CA ARG A 130 -12.40 26.76 -59.77
C ARG A 130 -13.03 27.16 -58.45
N ASN A 131 -13.54 28.38 -58.31
CA ASN A 131 -14.18 28.84 -57.09
C ASN A 131 -15.47 28.06 -56.80
N GLU A 132 -16.32 27.85 -57.80
CA GLU A 132 -17.54 27.03 -57.68
C GLU A 132 -17.20 25.60 -57.22
N PHE A 133 -16.17 24.97 -57.80
CA PHE A 133 -15.70 23.66 -57.36
C PHE A 133 -15.18 23.68 -55.91
N LEU A 134 -14.43 24.71 -55.51
CA LEU A 134 -13.92 24.83 -54.14
C LEU A 134 -15.05 25.02 -53.13
N GLU A 135 -16.08 25.79 -53.46
CA GLU A 135 -17.28 25.98 -52.64
C GLU A 135 -18.06 24.66 -52.49
N GLN A 136 -18.30 23.94 -53.59
CA GLN A 136 -18.94 22.63 -53.55
C GLN A 136 -18.14 21.62 -52.73
N LYS A 137 -16.81 21.57 -52.92
CA LYS A 137 -15.91 20.72 -52.15
C LYS A 137 -15.97 21.07 -50.66
N HIS A 138 -15.96 22.37 -50.32
CA HIS A 138 -16.04 22.82 -48.95
C HIS A 138 -17.37 22.41 -48.31
N ALA A 139 -18.50 22.64 -48.99
CA ALA A 139 -19.82 22.21 -48.54
C ALA A 139 -19.88 20.68 -48.33
N ALA A 140 -19.36 19.89 -49.27
CA ALA A 140 -19.30 18.43 -49.15
C ALA A 140 -18.49 17.99 -47.92
N ILE A 141 -17.33 18.61 -47.66
CA ILE A 141 -16.51 18.32 -46.47
C ILE A 141 -17.26 18.67 -45.19
N LEU A 142 -17.98 19.80 -45.15
CA LEU A 142 -18.77 20.20 -43.99
C LEU A 142 -19.89 19.19 -43.70
N ILE A 143 -20.62 18.77 -44.74
CA ILE A 143 -21.69 17.75 -44.62
C ILE A 143 -21.10 16.42 -44.14
N GLN A 144 -20.00 15.96 -44.74
CA GLN A 144 -19.32 14.72 -44.34
C GLN A 144 -18.83 14.78 -42.89
N ARG A 145 -18.24 15.90 -42.48
CA ARG A 145 -17.77 16.11 -41.11
C ARG A 145 -18.92 16.12 -40.11
N TRP A 146 -20.01 16.81 -40.43
CA TRP A 146 -21.22 16.83 -39.61
C TRP A 146 -21.81 15.42 -39.49
N PHE A 147 -21.96 14.70 -40.59
CA PHE A 147 -22.49 13.34 -40.61
C PHE A 147 -21.65 12.40 -39.75
N ARG A 148 -20.33 12.36 -39.95
CA ARG A 148 -19.42 11.56 -39.13
C ARG A 148 -19.53 11.88 -37.64
N ARG A 149 -19.61 13.18 -37.29
CA ARG A 149 -19.81 13.62 -35.90
C ARG A 149 -21.13 13.10 -35.31
N VAL A 150 -22.23 13.23 -36.05
CA VAL A 150 -23.57 12.81 -35.60
C VAL A 150 -23.64 11.29 -35.46
N THR A 151 -23.09 10.53 -36.40
CA THR A 151 -23.02 9.06 -36.31
C THR A 151 -22.22 8.63 -35.09
N LYS A 152 -21.04 9.23 -34.87
CA LYS A 152 -20.22 8.93 -33.69
C LYS A 152 -20.93 9.27 -32.38
N LEU A 153 -21.63 10.40 -32.33
CA LEU A 153 -22.45 10.78 -31.17
C LEU A 153 -23.54 9.74 -30.88
N HIS A 154 -24.24 9.24 -31.89
CA HIS A 154 -25.26 8.21 -31.71
C HIS A 154 -24.67 6.89 -31.20
N GLU A 155 -23.53 6.46 -31.75
CA GLU A 155 -22.80 5.29 -31.27
C GLU A 155 -22.41 5.44 -29.79
N ASP A 156 -21.79 6.56 -29.44
CA ASP A 156 -21.31 6.82 -28.08
C ASP A 156 -22.48 6.93 -27.08
N HIS A 157 -23.60 7.53 -27.51
CA HIS A 157 -24.82 7.61 -26.69
C HIS A 157 -25.46 6.23 -26.49
N ALA A 158 -25.50 5.38 -27.52
CA ALA A 158 -25.97 4.01 -27.40
C ALA A 158 -25.07 3.20 -26.45
N ASP A 159 -23.76 3.36 -26.55
CA ASP A 159 -22.77 2.75 -25.66
C ASP A 159 -22.95 3.20 -24.20
N PHE A 160 -23.14 4.49 -23.99
CA PHE A 160 -23.44 5.06 -22.67
C PHE A 160 -24.73 4.49 -22.10
N CYS A 161 -25.79 4.41 -22.89
CA CYS A 161 -27.07 3.83 -22.45
C CYS A 161 -26.92 2.35 -22.08
N ARG A 162 -26.19 1.55 -22.88
CA ARG A 162 -25.88 0.15 -22.55
C ARG A 162 -25.13 0.03 -21.21
N LYS A 163 -24.06 0.80 -21.03
CA LYS A 163 -23.26 0.81 -19.80
C LYS A 163 -24.11 1.22 -18.60
N ARG A 164 -24.87 2.31 -18.72
CA ARG A 164 -25.78 2.80 -17.66
C ARG A 164 -26.80 1.75 -17.28
N GLN A 165 -27.41 1.07 -18.26
CA GLN A 165 -28.40 0.02 -17.99
C GLN A 165 -27.76 -1.15 -17.24
N ALA A 166 -26.59 -1.63 -17.67
CA ALA A 166 -25.85 -2.67 -16.97
C ALA A 166 -25.50 -2.27 -15.53
N THR A 167 -25.02 -1.05 -15.32
CA THR A 167 -24.75 -0.51 -13.98
C THR A 167 -26.00 -0.49 -13.10
N ILE A 168 -27.14 -0.04 -13.63
CA ILE A 168 -28.41 -0.02 -12.88
C ILE A 168 -28.84 -1.44 -12.49
N ILE A 169 -28.71 -2.42 -13.40
CA ILE A 169 -29.03 -3.83 -13.13
C ILE A 169 -28.15 -4.36 -11.99
N ILE A 170 -26.83 -4.15 -12.08
CA ILE A 170 -25.89 -4.60 -11.05
C ILE A 170 -26.17 -3.93 -9.70
N GLN A 171 -26.41 -2.62 -9.68
CA GLN A 171 -26.74 -1.88 -8.46
C GLN A 171 -28.06 -2.37 -7.84
N ARG A 172 -29.10 -2.62 -8.65
CA ARG A 172 -30.37 -3.17 -8.18
C ARG A 172 -30.17 -4.55 -7.56
N TRP A 173 -29.46 -5.45 -8.25
CA TRP A 173 -29.12 -6.77 -7.72
C TRP A 173 -28.37 -6.69 -6.40
N TYR A 174 -27.30 -5.88 -6.33
CA TYR A 174 -26.50 -5.72 -5.12
C TYR A 174 -27.32 -5.19 -3.95
N ARG A 175 -28.14 -4.15 -4.17
CA ARG A 175 -29.04 -3.60 -3.14
C ARG A 175 -30.02 -4.65 -2.64
N SER A 176 -30.58 -5.47 -3.54
CA SER A 176 -31.46 -6.58 -3.18
C SER A 176 -30.74 -7.63 -2.32
N VAL A 177 -29.53 -8.05 -2.71
CA VAL A 177 -28.72 -8.99 -1.93
C VAL A 177 -28.42 -8.43 -0.54
N LYS A 178 -28.05 -7.16 -0.44
CA LYS A 178 -27.76 -6.51 0.84
C LYS A 178 -29.00 -6.44 1.73
N LEU A 179 -30.17 -6.14 1.16
CA LEU A 179 -31.43 -6.15 1.90
C LEU A 179 -31.75 -7.54 2.43
N VAL A 180 -31.66 -8.58 1.59
CA VAL A 180 -31.88 -9.98 2.01
C VAL A 180 -30.94 -10.37 3.15
N GLN A 181 -29.66 -9.98 3.07
CA GLN A 181 -28.70 -10.25 4.14
C GLN A 181 -29.08 -9.56 5.46
N LEU A 182 -29.50 -8.30 5.42
CA LEU A 182 -29.94 -7.56 6.60
C LEU A 182 -31.20 -8.20 7.21
N THR A 183 -32.19 -8.52 6.38
CA THR A 183 -33.43 -9.18 6.83
C THR A 183 -33.13 -10.55 7.45
N ARG A 184 -32.24 -11.35 6.83
CA ARG A 184 -31.81 -12.64 7.39
C ARG A 184 -31.13 -12.48 8.74
N ASN A 185 -30.22 -11.52 8.88
CA ASN A 185 -29.53 -11.25 10.14
C ASN A 185 -30.51 -10.84 11.24
N ASN A 186 -31.46 -9.96 10.93
CA ASN A 186 -32.52 -9.56 11.87
C ASN A 186 -33.38 -10.75 12.29
N TYR A 187 -33.80 -11.59 11.34
CA TYR A 187 -34.54 -12.82 11.64
C TYR A 187 -33.75 -13.78 12.55
N LEU A 188 -32.46 -13.99 12.27
CA LEU A 188 -31.61 -14.85 13.10
C LEU A 188 -31.42 -14.30 14.51
N LEU A 189 -31.30 -12.98 14.67
CA LEU A 189 -31.27 -12.33 15.99
C LEU A 189 -32.58 -12.55 16.74
N GLN A 190 -33.73 -12.27 16.12
CA GLN A 190 -35.04 -12.52 16.72
C GLN A 190 -35.23 -13.98 17.13
N LYS A 191 -34.85 -14.93 16.26
CA LYS A 191 -34.91 -16.36 16.55
C LYS A 191 -34.01 -16.74 17.73
N ARG A 192 -32.82 -16.15 17.84
CA ARG A 192 -31.89 -16.38 18.96
C ARG A 192 -32.44 -15.85 20.28
N GLU A 193 -33.03 -14.66 20.28
CA GLU A 193 -33.65 -14.09 21.47
C GLU A 193 -34.88 -14.90 21.92
N LEU A 194 -35.72 -15.34 20.98
CA LEU A 194 -36.83 -16.23 21.29
C LEU A 194 -36.36 -17.55 21.91
N LEU A 195 -35.31 -18.17 21.35
CA LEU A 195 -34.73 -19.40 21.89
C LEU A 195 -34.15 -19.18 23.30
N LYS A 196 -33.44 -18.07 23.55
CA LYS A 196 -32.94 -17.73 24.88
C LYS A 196 -34.09 -17.60 25.88
N SER A 197 -35.15 -16.87 25.51
CA SER A 197 -36.33 -16.73 26.36
C SER A 197 -36.96 -18.07 26.69
N LYS A 198 -37.06 -18.99 25.71
CA LYS A 198 -37.57 -20.34 25.94
C LYS A 198 -36.68 -21.16 26.88
N ILE A 199 -35.36 -21.09 26.70
CA ILE A 199 -34.40 -21.76 27.59
C ILE A 199 -34.50 -21.23 29.03
N GLU A 200 -34.63 -19.92 29.20
CA GLU A 200 -34.79 -19.32 30.53
C GLU A 200 -36.12 -19.71 31.20
N GLU A 201 -37.22 -19.78 30.42
CA GLU A 201 -38.49 -20.32 30.89
C GLU A 201 -38.35 -21.78 31.34
N ASP A 202 -37.74 -22.64 30.52
CA ASP A 202 -37.52 -24.05 30.84
C ASP A 202 -36.60 -24.22 32.07
N ARG A 203 -35.58 -23.35 32.22
CA ARG A 203 -34.71 -23.31 33.41
C ARG A 203 -35.48 -22.90 34.66
N ALA A 204 -36.33 -21.89 34.56
CA ALA A 204 -37.18 -21.44 35.67
C ALA A 204 -38.15 -22.55 36.10
N ASP A 205 -38.75 -23.24 35.14
CA ASP A 205 -39.61 -24.41 35.39
C ASP A 205 -38.86 -25.55 36.08
N LEU A 206 -37.66 -25.87 35.61
CA LEU A 206 -36.81 -26.88 36.22
C LEU A 206 -36.41 -26.46 37.64
N ALA A 207 -36.05 -25.20 37.86
CA ALA A 207 -35.73 -24.66 39.17
C ALA A 207 -36.93 -24.77 40.13
N ARG A 208 -38.15 -24.45 39.67
CA ARG A 208 -39.38 -24.64 40.45
C ARG A 208 -39.61 -26.09 40.83
N LYS A 209 -39.49 -27.02 39.87
CA LYS A 209 -39.61 -28.48 40.10
C LYS A 209 -38.56 -28.98 41.11
N ASN A 210 -37.31 -28.54 40.96
CA ASN A 210 -36.23 -28.90 41.88
C ASN A 210 -36.47 -28.34 43.29
N ALA A 211 -36.94 -27.10 43.42
CA ALA A 211 -37.28 -26.52 44.72
C ALA A 211 -38.38 -27.34 45.42
N ALA A 212 -39.43 -27.73 44.70
CA ALA A 212 -40.48 -28.60 45.23
C ALA A 212 -39.93 -29.98 45.64
N ALA A 213 -39.07 -30.59 44.81
CA ALA A 213 -38.41 -31.85 45.12
C ALA A 213 -37.56 -31.75 46.39
N VAL A 214 -36.81 -30.66 46.58
CA VAL A 214 -36.01 -30.41 47.79
C VAL A 214 -36.90 -30.32 49.03
N ILE A 215 -38.06 -29.65 48.95
CA ILE A 215 -39.02 -29.55 50.06
C ILE A 215 -39.54 -30.95 50.45
N ILE A 216 -39.99 -31.74 49.46
CA ILE A 216 -40.51 -33.10 49.68
C ILE A 216 -39.42 -34.01 50.26
N GLN A 217 -38.23 -33.99 49.67
CA GLN A 217 -37.09 -34.78 50.16
C GLN A 217 -36.68 -34.39 51.58
N ARG A 218 -36.67 -33.09 51.91
CA ARG A 218 -36.37 -32.59 53.25
C ARG A 218 -37.42 -33.08 54.25
N TRP A 219 -38.70 -32.97 53.91
CA TRP A 219 -39.79 -33.48 54.74
C TRP A 219 -39.64 -34.99 54.99
N TYR A 220 -39.41 -35.79 53.94
CA TYR A 220 -39.28 -37.24 54.06
C TYR A 220 -38.04 -37.65 54.88
N LYS A 221 -36.88 -37.00 54.64
CA LYS A 221 -35.67 -37.22 55.44
C LYS A 221 -35.92 -36.92 56.93
N ASN A 222 -36.62 -35.83 57.23
CA ASN A 222 -37.00 -35.49 58.60
C ASN A 222 -37.96 -36.52 59.21
N HIS A 223 -38.95 -36.99 58.45
CA HIS A 223 -39.84 -38.06 58.91
C HIS A 223 -39.06 -39.34 59.26
N VAL A 224 -38.17 -39.80 58.37
CA VAL A 224 -37.30 -40.97 58.63
C VAL A 224 -36.42 -40.75 59.85
N LEU A 225 -35.81 -39.57 59.99
CA LEU A 225 -35.01 -39.21 61.18
C LEU A 225 -35.84 -39.24 62.46
N LEU A 226 -37.07 -38.74 62.45
CA LEU A 226 -37.98 -38.78 63.59
C LEU A 226 -38.32 -40.23 63.98
N VAL A 227 -38.59 -41.11 63.01
CA VAL A 227 -38.82 -42.55 63.26
C VAL A 227 -37.59 -43.19 63.90
N ILE A 228 -36.39 -42.91 63.37
CA ILE A 228 -35.13 -43.41 63.94
C ILE A 228 -34.93 -42.87 65.37
N ARG A 229 -35.17 -41.57 65.61
CA ARG A 229 -35.06 -40.95 66.94
C ARG A 229 -36.02 -41.61 67.94
N ARG A 230 -37.28 -41.83 67.55
CA ARG A 230 -38.27 -42.54 68.38
C ARG A 230 -37.80 -43.96 68.71
N LYS A 231 -37.33 -44.72 67.72
CA LYS A 231 -36.74 -46.07 67.96
C LYS A 231 -35.54 -46.01 68.89
N LYS A 232 -34.62 -45.07 68.69
CA LYS A 232 -33.44 -44.88 69.56
C LYS A 232 -33.83 -44.49 70.98
N ALA A 233 -34.82 -43.61 71.16
CA ALA A 233 -35.33 -43.23 72.47
C ALA A 233 -35.95 -44.43 73.20
N ALA A 234 -36.81 -45.20 72.50
CA ALA A 234 -37.39 -46.43 73.03
C ALA A 234 -36.30 -47.44 73.43
N LEU A 235 -35.31 -47.69 72.56
CA LEU A 235 -34.17 -48.55 72.86
C LEU A 235 -33.33 -48.03 74.02
N LYS A 236 -33.17 -46.71 74.17
CA LYS A 236 -32.42 -46.10 75.28
C LYS A 236 -33.16 -46.30 76.59
N ILE A 237 -34.47 -46.06 76.62
CA ILE A 237 -35.33 -46.35 77.78
C ILE A 237 -35.24 -47.84 78.13
N GLN A 238 -35.42 -48.73 77.15
CA GLN A 238 -35.32 -50.18 77.34
C GLN A 238 -33.94 -50.61 77.84
N LYS A 239 -32.85 -50.09 77.27
CA LYS A 239 -31.47 -50.41 77.67
C LYS A 239 -31.15 -49.87 79.07
N VAL A 240 -31.58 -48.65 79.40
CA VAL A 240 -31.39 -48.06 80.73
C VAL A 240 -32.16 -48.88 81.76
N TRP A 241 -33.40 -49.26 81.46
CA TRP A 241 -34.22 -50.09 82.34
C TRP A 241 -33.64 -51.50 82.51
N ARG A 242 -33.30 -52.18 81.41
CA ARG A 242 -32.64 -53.50 81.46
C ARG A 242 -31.31 -53.43 82.20
N GLY A 243 -30.50 -52.41 81.93
CA GLY A 243 -29.22 -52.19 82.60
C GLY A 243 -29.37 -51.84 84.08
N TYR A 244 -30.36 -51.04 84.46
CA TYR A 244 -30.71 -50.80 85.86
C TYR A 244 -31.12 -52.09 86.54
N LYS A 245 -32.02 -52.87 85.94
CA LYS A 245 -32.46 -54.17 86.46
C LYS A 245 -31.27 -55.12 86.65
N THR A 246 -30.42 -55.29 85.64
CA THR A 246 -29.23 -56.14 85.73
C THR A 246 -28.21 -55.62 86.74
N ARG A 247 -27.95 -54.30 86.80
CA ARG A 247 -27.01 -53.72 87.79
C ARG A 247 -27.54 -53.80 89.20
N LYS A 248 -28.84 -53.61 89.42
CA LYS A 248 -29.48 -53.80 90.73
C LYS A 248 -29.33 -55.24 91.19
N LEU A 249 -29.70 -56.20 90.33
CA LEU A 249 -29.50 -57.63 90.59
C LEU A 249 -28.01 -57.98 90.82
N ALA A 250 -27.09 -57.49 89.99
CA ALA A 250 -25.66 -57.76 90.10
C ALA A 250 -25.01 -57.10 91.31
N PHE A 251 -25.46 -55.91 91.71
CA PHE A 251 -25.03 -55.23 92.93
C PHE A 251 -25.52 -55.99 94.18
N GLU A 252 -26.73 -56.54 94.13
CA GLU A 252 -27.32 -57.36 95.20
C GLU A 252 -26.70 -58.77 95.28
N SER A 253 -26.18 -59.33 94.18
CA SER A 253 -25.69 -60.73 94.10
C SER A 253 -24.18 -60.91 93.95
N ASN A 254 -23.40 -59.89 93.53
CA ASN A 254 -21.97 -60.05 93.20
C ASN A 254 -21.09 -58.99 93.88
N SER A 255 -20.28 -59.42 94.87
CA SER A 255 -19.42 -58.54 95.66
C SER A 255 -18.36 -57.79 94.83
N LYS A 256 -17.85 -58.38 93.74
CA LYS A 256 -16.81 -57.76 92.90
C LYS A 256 -17.29 -56.48 92.21
N VAL A 257 -18.58 -56.42 91.87
CA VAL A 257 -19.19 -55.23 91.22
C VAL A 257 -19.36 -54.10 92.24
N LYS A 258 -19.65 -54.45 93.50
CA LYS A 258 -19.74 -53.53 94.62
C LYS A 258 -18.39 -52.85 94.89
N ASP A 259 -17.31 -53.63 94.87
CA ASP A 259 -15.94 -53.12 95.08
C ASP A 259 -15.48 -52.14 93.98
N VAL A 260 -15.83 -52.40 92.71
CA VAL A 260 -15.52 -51.49 91.60
C VAL A 260 -16.27 -50.16 91.74
N PHE A 261 -17.53 -50.20 92.19
CA PHE A 261 -18.32 -48.99 92.40
C PHE A 261 -17.72 -48.12 93.51
N VAL A 262 -17.31 -48.74 94.62
CA VAL A 262 -16.59 -48.06 95.71
C VAL A 262 -15.28 -47.44 95.20
N LYS A 263 -14.48 -48.16 94.41
CA LYS A 263 -13.23 -47.62 93.82
C LYS A 263 -13.44 -46.40 92.93
N VAL A 264 -14.48 -46.40 92.09
CA VAL A 264 -14.78 -45.26 91.21
C VAL A 264 -15.30 -44.07 92.03
N GLN A 265 -16.12 -44.32 93.05
CA GLN A 265 -16.62 -43.29 93.94
C GLN A 265 -15.47 -42.66 94.74
N GLU A 266 -14.56 -43.47 95.29
CA GLU A 266 -13.34 -43.03 95.98
C GLU A 266 -12.42 -42.19 95.08
N THR A 267 -12.17 -42.62 93.84
CA THR A 267 -11.31 -41.89 92.89
C THR A 267 -11.93 -40.56 92.45
N ASN A 268 -13.26 -40.48 92.28
CA ASN A 268 -13.94 -39.22 92.00
C ASN A 268 -13.93 -38.26 93.20
N SER A 269 -14.09 -38.76 94.44
CA SER A 269 -13.98 -37.92 95.64
C SER A 269 -12.56 -37.41 95.93
N ARG A 270 -11.53 -38.02 95.33
CA ARG A 270 -10.13 -37.59 95.42
C ARG A 270 -9.71 -36.64 94.28
N ALA A 271 -10.59 -36.35 93.31
CA ALA A 271 -10.28 -35.49 92.19
C ALA A 271 -10.33 -34.01 92.61
N SER A 272 -9.18 -33.32 92.59
CA SER A 272 -9.10 -31.87 92.86
C SER A 272 -9.25 -31.05 91.58
N GLU A 273 -9.70 -29.80 91.71
CA GLU A 273 -9.94 -28.87 90.58
C GLU A 273 -8.66 -28.60 89.74
N GLN A 274 -7.49 -28.76 90.35
CA GLN A 274 -6.18 -28.65 89.68
C GLN A 274 -5.88 -29.83 88.73
N MET A 275 -6.57 -30.96 88.86
CA MET A 275 -6.44 -32.12 87.97
C MET A 275 -7.29 -32.01 86.71
N GLN A 276 -8.15 -30.99 86.62
CA GLN A 276 -8.86 -30.68 85.38
C GLN A 276 -7.86 -30.29 84.29
N LEU A 277 -8.08 -30.80 83.08
CA LEU A 277 -7.12 -30.70 81.98
C LEU A 277 -6.71 -29.25 81.65
N GLY A 278 -7.67 -28.33 81.65
CA GLY A 278 -7.42 -26.90 81.43
C GLY A 278 -6.59 -26.26 82.54
N ASN A 279 -7.00 -26.43 83.80
CA ASN A 279 -6.29 -25.88 84.97
C ASN A 279 -4.88 -26.44 85.11
N ARG A 280 -4.70 -27.74 84.82
CA ARG A 280 -3.38 -28.40 84.79
C ARG A 280 -2.47 -27.81 83.70
N THR A 281 -3.03 -27.40 82.56
CA THR A 281 -2.29 -26.73 81.48
C THR A 281 -1.85 -25.34 81.95
N SER A 282 -2.78 -24.54 82.48
CA SER A 282 -2.52 -23.15 82.89
C SER A 282 -1.48 -23.06 84.00
N VAL A 283 -1.58 -23.89 85.04
CA VAL A 283 -0.63 -23.90 86.17
C VAL A 283 0.78 -24.25 85.71
N ALA A 284 0.91 -25.27 84.85
CA ALA A 284 2.21 -25.71 84.38
C ALA A 284 2.84 -24.72 83.38
N LEU A 285 2.02 -24.00 82.61
CA LEU A 285 2.47 -22.96 81.68
C LEU A 285 3.04 -21.75 82.43
N VAL A 286 2.37 -21.28 83.49
CA VAL A 286 2.88 -20.19 84.32
C VAL A 286 4.27 -20.53 84.88
N LYS A 287 4.44 -21.75 85.40
CA LYS A 287 5.73 -22.18 85.96
C LYS A 287 6.83 -22.33 84.90
N LEU A 288 6.49 -22.66 83.66
CA LEU A 288 7.42 -22.64 82.54
C LEU A 288 7.88 -21.23 82.22
N LEU A 289 6.95 -20.24 82.17
CA LEU A 289 7.29 -18.86 81.86
C LEU A 289 8.16 -18.20 82.94
N THR A 290 8.04 -18.63 84.19
CA THR A 290 8.78 -18.07 85.34
C THR A 290 9.93 -18.96 85.83
N TYR A 291 10.36 -19.96 85.05
CA TYR A 291 11.35 -20.93 85.53
C TYR A 291 12.72 -20.27 85.78
N LYS A 292 13.38 -20.67 86.89
CA LYS A 292 14.75 -20.23 87.23
C LYS A 292 15.78 -21.35 87.17
N PHE A 293 15.34 -22.59 87.39
CA PHE A 293 16.18 -23.78 87.37
C PHE A 293 15.42 -24.91 86.66
N LEU A 294 16.15 -25.79 85.97
CA LEU A 294 15.55 -26.86 85.17
C LEU A 294 14.92 -27.98 86.02
N ASN A 295 15.50 -28.33 87.16
CA ASN A 295 15.07 -29.51 87.92
C ASN A 295 13.61 -29.43 88.43
N PRO A 296 13.13 -28.30 89.01
CA PRO A 296 11.73 -28.16 89.42
C PRO A 296 10.74 -28.24 88.25
N LEU A 297 11.19 -27.89 87.05
CA LEU A 297 10.35 -27.76 85.85
C LEU A 297 9.95 -29.13 85.25
N SER A 298 10.61 -30.22 85.64
CA SER A 298 10.41 -31.56 85.06
C SER A 298 8.97 -32.08 85.15
N ASN A 299 8.31 -31.92 86.31
CA ASN A 299 6.93 -32.39 86.50
C ASN A 299 5.89 -31.51 85.79
N ASP A 300 6.18 -30.22 85.69
CA ASP A 300 5.32 -29.26 85.01
C ASP A 300 5.42 -29.44 83.49
N LEU A 301 6.61 -29.69 82.94
CA LEU A 301 6.78 -30.08 81.53
C LEU A 301 6.09 -31.40 81.19
N ASN A 302 6.16 -32.42 82.06
CA ASN A 302 5.39 -33.65 81.87
C ASN A 302 3.88 -33.37 81.83
N SER A 303 3.40 -32.47 82.70
CA SER A 303 2.00 -32.07 82.71
C SER A 303 1.60 -31.30 81.45
N LEU A 304 2.47 -30.44 80.92
CA LEU A 304 2.27 -29.77 79.64
C LEU A 304 2.30 -30.75 78.47
N GLU A 305 3.23 -31.71 78.44
CA GLU A 305 3.28 -32.73 77.38
C GLU A 305 1.99 -33.57 77.37
N VAL A 306 1.52 -34.03 78.54
CA VAL A 306 0.28 -34.80 78.64
C VAL A 306 -0.95 -33.97 78.25
N THR A 307 -1.06 -32.75 78.76
CA THR A 307 -2.24 -31.90 78.47
C THR A 307 -2.31 -31.51 76.99
N THR A 308 -1.17 -31.16 76.38
CA THR A 308 -1.07 -30.90 74.94
C THR A 308 -1.33 -32.14 74.09
N SER A 309 -1.08 -33.34 74.62
CA SER A 309 -1.41 -34.58 73.92
C SER A 309 -2.90 -34.91 73.87
N LEU A 310 -3.66 -34.39 74.82
CA LEU A 310 -5.07 -34.73 75.01
C LEU A 310 -6.02 -33.62 74.53
N SER A 311 -5.55 -32.37 74.42
CA SER A 311 -6.38 -31.21 74.10
C SER A 311 -5.71 -30.26 73.11
N GLN A 312 -6.39 -30.03 71.98
CA GLN A 312 -6.02 -29.00 71.01
C GLN A 312 -6.08 -27.59 71.62
N GLU A 313 -7.03 -27.34 72.51
CA GLU A 313 -7.19 -26.04 73.18
C GLU A 313 -5.98 -25.72 74.06
N SER A 314 -5.42 -26.74 74.73
CA SER A 314 -4.18 -26.60 75.51
C SER A 314 -2.99 -26.21 74.62
N CYS A 315 -2.91 -26.73 73.39
CA CYS A 315 -1.89 -26.32 72.42
C CYS A 315 -2.05 -24.88 71.96
N LYS A 316 -3.29 -24.44 71.70
CA LYS A 316 -3.57 -23.03 71.34
C LYS A 316 -3.13 -22.08 72.46
N THR A 317 -3.49 -22.38 73.71
CA THR A 317 -3.12 -21.58 74.89
C THR A 317 -1.60 -21.39 75.00
N ILE A 318 -0.81 -22.48 74.92
CA ILE A 318 0.66 -22.39 75.01
C ILE A 318 1.24 -21.62 73.82
N SER A 319 0.70 -21.81 72.61
CA SER A 319 1.20 -21.13 71.41
C SER A 319 0.86 -19.63 71.36
N ASN A 320 -0.15 -19.18 72.10
CA ASN A 320 -0.55 -17.77 72.16
C ASN A 320 0.38 -16.95 73.07
N GLU A 321 1.07 -17.59 74.02
CA GLU A 321 2.07 -16.93 74.85
C GLU A 321 3.35 -16.67 74.05
N GLU A 322 3.70 -15.39 73.85
CA GLU A 322 4.74 -14.91 72.94
C GLU A 322 6.12 -15.54 73.19
N ASN A 323 6.43 -15.84 74.46
CA ASN A 323 7.73 -16.36 74.88
C ASN A 323 7.74 -17.86 75.17
N ALA A 324 6.61 -18.56 75.18
CA ALA A 324 6.57 -19.97 75.61
C ALA A 324 7.43 -20.89 74.72
N ILE A 325 7.38 -20.72 73.39
CA ILE A 325 8.17 -21.53 72.44
C ILE A 325 9.66 -21.19 72.56
N LYS A 326 10.00 -19.90 72.70
CA LYS A 326 11.39 -19.44 72.91
C LYS A 326 11.97 -20.00 74.21
N ILE A 327 11.19 -19.99 75.28
CA ILE A 327 11.56 -20.54 76.59
C ILE A 327 11.73 -22.07 76.51
N LEU A 328 10.86 -22.79 75.80
CA LEU A 328 11.05 -24.23 75.54
C LEU A 328 12.37 -24.51 74.78
N MET A 329 12.73 -23.66 73.82
CA MET A 329 14.02 -23.77 73.12
C MET A 329 15.21 -23.46 74.05
N THR A 330 15.09 -22.49 74.94
CA THR A 330 16.11 -22.20 75.97
C THR A 330 16.27 -23.37 76.94
N VAL A 331 15.16 -23.94 77.42
CA VAL A 331 15.14 -25.14 78.26
C VAL A 331 15.88 -26.28 77.56
N ILE A 332 15.61 -26.52 76.28
CA ILE A 332 16.33 -27.53 75.48
C ILE A 332 17.84 -27.24 75.47
N ARG A 333 18.25 -26.00 75.22
CA ARG A 333 19.68 -25.59 75.18
C ARG A 333 20.40 -25.77 76.51
N GLU A 334 19.71 -25.58 77.63
CA GLU A 334 20.26 -25.73 78.98
C GLU A 334 20.32 -27.20 79.46
N THR A 335 19.73 -28.15 78.70
CA THR A 335 19.82 -29.56 79.07
C THR A 335 21.21 -30.14 78.84
N ASN A 336 21.70 -30.89 79.83
CA ASN A 336 22.97 -31.62 79.74
C ASN A 336 22.73 -33.11 79.46
N ARG A 337 23.81 -33.90 79.40
CA ARG A 337 23.76 -35.34 79.08
C ARG A 337 23.30 -36.23 80.25
N SER A 338 22.97 -35.68 81.41
CA SER A 338 22.49 -36.45 82.56
C SER A 338 21.09 -37.01 82.30
N GLU A 339 20.78 -38.16 82.91
CA GLU A 339 19.48 -38.82 82.71
C GLU A 339 18.26 -37.97 83.13
N PRO A 340 18.31 -37.18 84.23
CA PRO A 340 17.23 -36.25 84.57
C PRO A 340 17.00 -35.17 83.51
N HIS A 341 18.08 -34.61 82.94
CA HIS A 341 17.97 -33.60 81.88
C HIS A 341 17.50 -34.20 80.54
N LYS A 342 17.83 -35.46 80.24
CA LYS A 342 17.25 -36.18 79.08
C LYS A 342 15.74 -36.32 79.17
N ARG A 343 15.18 -36.50 80.37
CA ARG A 343 13.72 -36.53 80.58
C ARG A 343 13.09 -35.17 80.34
N ILE A 344 13.69 -34.11 80.87
CA ILE A 344 13.28 -32.72 80.63
C ILE A 344 13.31 -32.41 79.13
N LEU A 345 14.38 -32.81 78.44
CA LEU A 345 14.53 -32.68 77.00
C LEU A 345 13.42 -33.43 76.25
N SER A 346 13.11 -34.67 76.62
CA SER A 346 12.04 -35.45 76.01
C SER A 346 10.67 -34.79 76.16
N TYR A 347 10.36 -34.23 77.33
CA TYR A 347 9.11 -33.49 77.56
C TYR A 347 9.05 -32.18 76.78
N ALA A 348 10.13 -31.39 76.77
CA ALA A 348 10.19 -30.12 76.04
C ALA A 348 10.04 -30.34 74.52
N VAL A 349 10.75 -31.33 73.96
CA VAL A 349 10.60 -31.71 72.54
C VAL A 349 9.21 -32.30 72.27
N GLY A 350 8.66 -33.08 73.20
CA GLY A 350 7.30 -33.63 73.10
C GLY A 350 6.23 -32.55 73.04
N ILE A 351 6.36 -31.48 73.84
CA ILE A 351 5.47 -30.31 73.78
C ILE A 351 5.58 -29.62 72.42
N LEU A 352 6.80 -29.33 71.94
CA LEU A 352 7.01 -28.71 70.62
C LEU A 352 6.44 -29.58 69.49
N LEU A 353 6.59 -30.91 69.59
CA LEU A 353 6.01 -31.86 68.64
C LEU A 353 4.48 -31.84 68.68
N ASN A 354 3.87 -31.82 69.86
CA ASN A 354 2.41 -31.73 70.00
C ASN A 354 1.88 -30.41 69.42
N LEU A 355 2.58 -29.29 69.63
CA LEU A 355 2.24 -27.99 69.03
C LEU A 355 2.39 -28.00 67.50
N ALA A 356 3.44 -28.63 66.96
CA ALA A 356 3.68 -28.71 65.53
C ALA A 356 2.72 -29.66 64.79
N LYS A 357 1.98 -30.52 65.50
CA LYS A 357 1.00 -31.44 64.90
C LYS A 357 -0.34 -30.77 64.56
N PHE A 358 -0.63 -29.61 65.14
CA PHE A 358 -1.89 -28.89 64.88
C PHE A 358 -1.67 -27.76 63.90
N GLU A 359 -2.41 -27.77 62.79
CA GLU A 359 -2.26 -26.83 61.67
C GLU A 359 -2.24 -25.35 62.13
N GLU A 360 -3.14 -24.98 63.04
CA GLU A 360 -3.24 -23.61 63.59
C GLU A 360 -2.03 -23.16 64.43
N THR A 361 -1.34 -24.09 65.11
CA THR A 361 -0.19 -23.78 65.99
C THR A 361 1.16 -24.12 65.37
N THR A 362 1.17 -24.83 64.24
CA THR A 362 2.37 -25.26 63.51
C THR A 362 3.20 -24.07 63.03
N GLU A 363 2.53 -23.05 62.49
CA GLU A 363 3.20 -21.87 61.93
C GLU A 363 3.98 -21.10 62.99
N LYS A 364 3.49 -21.04 64.23
CA LYS A 364 4.16 -20.34 65.33
C LYS A 364 5.43 -21.04 65.80
N VAL A 365 5.43 -22.39 65.77
CA VAL A 365 6.65 -23.17 66.05
C VAL A 365 7.65 -22.98 64.90
N ARG A 366 7.17 -22.99 63.66
CA ARG A 366 7.97 -22.83 62.43
C ARG A 366 8.61 -21.45 62.30
N SER A 367 7.90 -20.39 62.68
CA SER A 367 8.36 -19.00 62.60
C SER A 367 9.37 -18.62 63.70
N THR A 368 9.62 -19.49 64.67
CA THR A 368 10.57 -19.22 65.75
C THR A 368 12.01 -19.36 65.26
N GLU A 369 12.79 -18.29 65.35
CA GLU A 369 14.15 -18.21 64.84
C GLU A 369 15.06 -19.30 65.43
N GLY A 370 15.78 -20.01 64.55
CA GLY A 370 16.77 -21.02 64.95
C GLY A 370 16.20 -22.38 65.38
N ILE A 371 14.88 -22.62 65.30
CA ILE A 371 14.26 -23.91 65.67
C ILE A 371 14.82 -25.09 64.85
N PHE A 372 14.97 -24.93 63.53
CA PHE A 372 15.50 -25.98 62.66
C PHE A 372 16.95 -26.35 62.98
N ASN A 373 17.79 -25.34 63.25
CA ASN A 373 19.19 -25.55 63.60
C ASN A 373 19.31 -26.23 64.97
N LEU A 374 18.50 -25.82 65.96
CA LEU A 374 18.43 -26.44 67.28
C LEU A 374 18.05 -27.92 67.17
N ILE A 375 17.03 -28.25 66.37
CA ILE A 375 16.61 -29.63 66.17
C ILE A 375 17.75 -30.45 65.56
N LEU A 376 18.42 -29.98 64.50
CA LEU A 376 19.53 -30.71 63.87
C LEU A 376 20.73 -30.90 64.81
N GLU A 377 21.06 -29.88 65.60
CA GLU A 377 22.12 -29.93 66.60
C GLU A 377 21.83 -31.02 67.64
N TYR A 378 20.63 -31.04 68.20
CA TYR A 378 20.25 -32.02 69.21
C TYR A 378 20.02 -33.42 68.62
N MET A 379 19.59 -33.53 67.36
CA MET A 379 19.57 -34.81 66.63
C MET A 379 20.99 -35.37 66.48
N LYS A 380 22.00 -34.53 66.21
CA LYS A 380 23.41 -34.94 66.18
C LYS A 380 23.92 -35.37 67.55
N ILE A 381 23.59 -34.64 68.61
CA ILE A 381 24.04 -34.97 69.97
C ILE A 381 23.43 -36.31 70.43
N TYR A 382 22.13 -36.50 70.18
CA TYR A 382 21.36 -37.63 70.67
C TYR A 382 21.10 -38.72 69.61
N TYR A 383 21.91 -38.80 68.55
CA TYR A 383 21.71 -39.75 67.45
C TYR A 383 21.67 -41.23 67.88
N LYS A 384 22.22 -41.58 69.05
CA LYS A 384 22.20 -42.94 69.64
C LYS A 384 21.04 -43.20 70.59
N CYS A 385 20.25 -42.19 70.94
CA CYS A 385 19.13 -42.30 71.87
C CYS A 385 17.81 -42.33 71.11
N ASP A 386 17.27 -43.53 70.87
CA ASP A 386 16.05 -43.75 70.06
C ASP A 386 14.90 -42.83 70.48
N ALA A 387 14.59 -42.75 71.78
CA ALA A 387 13.44 -42.00 72.30
C ALA A 387 13.51 -40.49 72.00
N ILE A 388 14.69 -39.88 72.12
CA ILE A 388 14.88 -38.44 71.91
C ILE A 388 15.06 -38.15 70.42
N PHE A 389 15.87 -38.97 69.73
CA PHE A 389 16.12 -38.81 68.32
C PHE A 389 14.83 -38.91 67.51
N ASN A 390 13.99 -39.91 67.79
CA ASN A 390 12.75 -40.11 67.04
C ASN A 390 11.76 -38.96 67.26
N LYS A 391 11.65 -38.41 68.47
CA LYS A 391 10.84 -37.21 68.74
C LYS A 391 11.34 -35.99 67.96
N LEU A 392 12.65 -35.72 68.00
CA LEU A 392 13.27 -34.62 67.25
C LEU A 392 13.14 -34.80 65.74
N ALA A 393 13.33 -36.02 65.24
CA ALA A 393 13.17 -36.34 63.83
C ALA A 393 11.72 -36.20 63.38
N THR A 394 10.76 -36.63 64.20
CA THR A 394 9.33 -36.45 63.93
C THR A 394 9.00 -34.95 63.89
N LEU A 395 9.53 -34.16 64.83
CA LEU A 395 9.36 -32.70 64.85
C LEU A 395 9.95 -32.05 63.58
N MET A 396 11.17 -32.41 63.19
CA MET A 396 11.80 -31.94 61.95
C MET A 396 10.95 -32.28 60.72
N PHE A 397 10.50 -33.52 60.61
CA PHE A 397 9.69 -34.00 59.51
C PHE A 397 8.36 -33.24 59.41
N VAL A 398 7.67 -33.04 60.53
CA VAL A 398 6.38 -32.31 60.58
C VAL A 398 6.58 -30.83 60.21
N LEU A 399 7.64 -30.17 60.70
CA LEU A 399 7.90 -28.77 60.39
C LEU A 399 8.31 -28.52 58.94
N LEU A 400 8.95 -29.49 58.26
CA LEU A 400 9.28 -29.45 56.83
C LEU A 400 8.10 -29.84 55.94
N SER A 401 7.23 -30.73 56.43
CA SER A 401 6.00 -31.12 55.74
C SER A 401 5.08 -29.91 55.57
N ASN A 402 4.66 -29.65 54.33
CA ASN A 402 3.79 -28.51 53.97
C ASN A 402 4.34 -27.12 54.39
N ASN A 403 5.66 -26.94 54.42
CA ASN A 403 6.30 -25.65 54.67
C ASN A 403 6.67 -24.95 53.34
N PRO A 404 6.10 -23.77 53.01
CA PRO A 404 6.39 -23.04 51.79
C PRO A 404 7.83 -22.48 51.73
N GLN A 405 8.49 -22.31 52.88
CA GLN A 405 9.86 -21.82 52.99
C GLN A 405 10.89 -22.93 53.28
N LYS A 406 10.51 -24.21 53.13
CA LYS A 406 11.40 -25.35 53.43
C LYS A 406 12.74 -25.30 52.68
N GLU A 407 12.76 -24.73 51.48
CA GLU A 407 13.96 -24.59 50.64
C GLU A 407 15.06 -23.73 51.28
N ILE A 408 14.70 -22.77 52.13
CA ILE A 408 15.68 -21.95 52.88
C ILE A 408 16.42 -22.81 53.90
N VAL A 409 15.70 -23.73 54.55
CA VAL A 409 16.25 -24.64 55.56
C VAL A 409 17.03 -25.77 54.90
N THR A 410 16.50 -26.33 53.80
CA THR A 410 17.08 -27.48 53.10
C THR A 410 18.22 -27.09 52.16
N GLY A 411 18.26 -25.86 51.65
CA GLY A 411 19.36 -25.30 50.86
C GLY A 411 20.57 -24.84 51.69
N ASN A 412 20.45 -24.76 53.02
CA ASN A 412 21.56 -24.39 53.89
C ASN A 412 22.63 -25.51 53.92
N VAL A 413 23.83 -25.21 53.42
CA VAL A 413 24.95 -26.16 53.29
C VAL A 413 25.31 -26.85 54.61
N CYS A 414 25.24 -26.15 55.75
CA CYS A 414 25.51 -26.72 57.06
C CYS A 414 24.44 -27.75 57.47
N ASN A 415 23.18 -27.48 57.14
CA ASN A 415 22.05 -28.37 57.42
C ASN A 415 22.08 -29.60 56.51
N GLN A 416 22.40 -29.44 55.22
CA GLN A 416 22.62 -30.56 54.30
C GLN A 416 23.74 -31.49 54.77
N LYS A 417 24.89 -30.93 55.14
CA LYS A 417 26.01 -31.69 55.72
C LYS A 417 25.60 -32.39 57.03
N ALA A 418 24.80 -31.73 57.86
CA ALA A 418 24.28 -32.29 59.11
C ALA A 418 23.39 -33.52 58.89
N VAL A 419 22.43 -33.41 57.97
CA VAL A 419 21.48 -34.48 57.63
C VAL A 419 22.20 -35.63 56.92
N SER A 420 23.10 -35.33 55.97
CA SER A 420 23.90 -36.34 55.27
C SER A 420 24.78 -37.14 56.24
N TRP A 421 25.46 -36.47 57.17
CA TRP A 421 26.24 -37.14 58.22
C TRP A 421 25.38 -38.05 59.10
N LEU A 422 24.22 -37.56 59.57
CA LEU A 422 23.27 -38.33 60.39
C LEU A 422 22.74 -39.56 59.62
N HIS A 423 22.36 -39.37 58.36
CA HIS A 423 21.86 -40.43 57.50
C HIS A 423 22.92 -41.51 57.29
N SER A 424 24.16 -41.12 56.96
CA SER A 424 25.27 -42.06 56.81
C SER A 424 25.57 -42.83 58.09
N LYS A 425 25.62 -42.16 59.25
CA LYS A 425 25.95 -42.81 60.54
C LYS A 425 24.86 -43.77 61.01
N ILE A 426 23.60 -43.40 60.87
CA ILE A 426 22.47 -44.25 61.27
C ILE A 426 22.31 -45.41 60.29
N LYS A 427 22.53 -45.21 58.98
CA LYS A 427 22.55 -46.27 57.97
C LYS A 427 23.63 -47.31 58.26
N GLU A 428 24.83 -46.88 58.60
CA GLU A 428 25.93 -47.77 58.98
C GLU A 428 25.59 -48.62 60.22
N GLU A 429 24.99 -48.03 61.25
CA GLU A 429 24.54 -48.74 62.46
C GLU A 429 23.39 -49.73 62.16
N TYR A 430 22.44 -49.32 61.31
CA TYR A 430 21.29 -50.12 60.90
C TYR A 430 21.73 -51.38 60.13
N GLU A 431 22.67 -51.23 59.18
CA GLU A 431 23.22 -52.36 58.42
C GLU A 431 24.01 -53.35 59.31
N ARG A 432 24.66 -52.88 60.39
CA ARG A 432 25.34 -53.75 61.36
C ARG A 432 24.38 -54.57 62.25
N LYS A 433 23.16 -54.06 62.54
CA LYS A 433 22.17 -54.71 63.43
C LYS A 433 21.18 -55.66 62.72
N LYS A 434 21.40 -55.97 61.44
CA LYS A 434 20.50 -56.69 60.50
C LYS A 434 19.88 -58.02 60.98
N LEU A 435 20.38 -58.62 62.07
CA LEU A 435 19.96 -59.92 62.63
C LEU A 435 18.83 -59.89 63.69
N ARG A 436 18.36 -58.73 64.17
CA ARG A 436 17.20 -58.65 65.09
C ARG A 436 16.16 -57.65 64.57
N ARG A 437 15.16 -58.12 63.81
CA ARG A 437 14.15 -57.25 63.17
C ARG A 437 12.87 -57.11 64.02
N ARG A 438 12.40 -55.87 64.19
CA ARG A 438 10.95 -55.55 64.30
C ARG A 438 10.55 -54.82 63.01
N ARG A 439 9.43 -55.22 62.38
CA ARG A 439 8.86 -54.49 61.23
C ARG A 439 8.24 -53.19 61.76
N GLY A 440 8.96 -52.06 61.63
CA GLY A 440 8.44 -50.73 61.93
C GLY A 440 7.40 -50.27 60.92
N ASN A 441 6.45 -49.46 61.36
CA ASN A 441 5.34 -48.97 60.55
C ASN A 441 5.84 -47.94 59.52
N ARG A 442 5.63 -48.18 58.22
CA ARG A 442 6.28 -47.42 57.13
C ARG A 442 5.63 -46.09 56.76
N SER A 443 4.47 -45.75 57.33
CA SER A 443 3.79 -44.48 57.04
C SER A 443 3.29 -43.84 58.33
N LEU A 444 3.94 -42.77 58.77
CA LEU A 444 3.36 -41.88 59.79
C LEU A 444 2.07 -41.28 59.23
N LYS A 445 0.97 -41.40 59.98
CA LYS A 445 -0.33 -40.79 59.63
C LYS A 445 -0.66 -39.76 60.69
N PHE A 446 -0.96 -38.53 60.25
CA PHE A 446 -1.38 -37.42 61.11
C PHE A 446 -2.86 -37.10 60.84
N PRO A 447 -3.82 -37.83 61.44
CA PRO A 447 -5.24 -37.54 61.27
C PRO A 447 -5.63 -36.23 61.97
N PRO A 448 -6.62 -35.48 61.46
CA PRO A 448 -6.97 -34.13 61.93
C PRO A 448 -7.43 -34.04 63.41
N LEU A 449 -7.81 -35.14 64.08
CA LEU A 449 -8.26 -35.17 65.48
C LEU A 449 -7.50 -36.26 66.28
N TRP A 450 -6.18 -36.15 66.33
CA TRP A 450 -5.29 -37.20 66.81
C TRP A 450 -5.42 -37.53 68.31
N CYS A 451 -5.87 -36.59 69.15
CA CYS A 451 -6.08 -36.79 70.59
C CYS A 451 -7.09 -37.89 70.97
N THR A 452 -7.89 -38.38 70.02
CA THR A 452 -8.94 -39.38 70.26
C THR A 452 -8.69 -40.74 69.61
N ALA A 453 -7.62 -40.88 68.81
CA ALA A 453 -7.36 -42.07 68.04
C ALA A 453 -6.54 -43.10 68.84
N ARG A 454 -7.13 -44.28 69.06
CA ARG A 454 -6.51 -45.40 69.82
C ARG A 454 -5.61 -46.24 68.91
N ASN A 455 -4.50 -46.74 69.47
CA ASN A 455 -3.55 -47.70 68.84
C ASN A 455 -2.85 -47.20 67.56
N VAL A 456 -2.43 -45.94 67.52
CA VAL A 456 -1.62 -45.42 66.43
C VAL A 456 -0.32 -44.85 67.02
N SER A 457 0.83 -45.25 66.47
CA SER A 457 2.13 -44.66 66.83
C SER A 457 2.32 -43.37 66.05
N TYR A 458 2.58 -42.27 66.77
CA TYR A 458 2.61 -40.89 66.24
C TYR A 458 3.98 -40.23 66.36
N GLU A 459 5.00 -41.05 66.51
CA GLU A 459 6.42 -40.72 66.47
C GLU A 459 7.06 -41.78 65.58
N PHE A 460 8.19 -41.47 64.95
CA PHE A 460 8.96 -42.52 64.29
C PHE A 460 9.34 -43.59 65.33
N ASP A 461 9.04 -44.86 65.05
CA ASP A 461 9.45 -45.95 65.95
C ASP A 461 10.90 -46.39 65.70
N ASP A 462 11.52 -45.92 64.61
CA ASP A 462 12.83 -46.36 64.13
C ASP A 462 13.68 -45.18 63.60
N ARG A 463 14.91 -45.05 64.10
CA ARG A 463 15.83 -43.95 63.76
C ARG A 463 16.18 -43.89 62.27
N PHE A 464 16.33 -45.06 61.64
CA PHE A 464 16.72 -45.13 60.22
C PHE A 464 15.59 -44.64 59.31
N HIS A 465 14.35 -45.08 59.56
CA HIS A 465 13.19 -44.60 58.82
C HIS A 465 12.95 -43.09 59.07
N ALA A 466 13.18 -42.64 60.30
CA ALA A 466 13.06 -41.22 60.66
C ALA A 466 14.03 -40.33 59.86
N ILE A 467 15.32 -40.66 59.86
CA ILE A 467 16.32 -39.87 59.13
C ILE A 467 16.17 -40.02 57.62
N ALA A 468 15.80 -41.20 57.10
CA ALA A 468 15.54 -41.40 55.68
C ALA A 468 14.40 -40.52 55.17
N SER A 469 13.33 -40.37 55.96
CA SER A 469 12.20 -39.51 55.60
C SER A 469 12.56 -38.03 55.58
N ILE A 470 13.46 -37.58 56.47
CA ILE A 470 13.97 -36.20 56.48
C ILE A 470 14.94 -35.96 55.33
N SER A 471 15.82 -36.92 55.04
CA SER A 471 16.78 -36.83 53.92
C SER A 471 16.12 -36.77 52.55
N MET A 472 14.82 -37.05 52.41
CA MET A 472 14.11 -36.81 51.14
C MET A 472 13.85 -35.31 50.88
N TYR A 473 13.95 -34.46 51.90
CA TYR A 473 13.75 -33.01 51.78
C TYR A 473 15.06 -32.23 51.57
N PHE A 474 16.21 -32.81 51.91
CA PHE A 474 17.56 -32.23 51.80
C PHE A 474 18.33 -32.89 50.68
#